data_AF-A0AA94JEH8-F1
#
_entry.id   AF-A0AA94JEH8-F1
#
_cell.length_a   1.000
_cell.length_b   1.000
_cell.length_c   1.000
_cell.angle_alpha   90.00
_cell.angle_beta   90.00
_cell.angle_gamma   90.00
#
_symmetry.space_group_name_H-M   'P 1'
#
loop_
_entity.id
_entity.type
_entity.pdbx_description
1 polymer ?
#
loop_
_entity_poly.entity_id
_entity_poly.type
_entity_poly.pdbx_seq_one_letter_code
_entity_poly.pdbx_strand_id
1 'polypeptide(L)'
;MKTLYWLYIPSLLISLNVSAQQRQVPYQFEENQPAYAEEVNANFDYLTDEIDTATQAEFTQEVDCDADPWGLVKAFNEGAQHTEVNLAATGTCYGDIRLVLDTEGNPVIDDGIPRRFQVKGQSLNIYPVDDNRVAIVPNPTTGVTDLTTSFGGGIYLDRVDISIGADETYGVLFSRNGHGDVLDTTVTGNSLDIAHGIAVQEGAQVYVGNFTARNLHTGISSINGGVVRILGPVDIQNTRFGIAGRSSVFRQQAEVILAAQDENLVLTHGTTWLGWGMTLTANGSQSVVNDRSVLTVANLYTDNTLRIGSSDAHIDNIEAARVYAVNNAFLGVQNITISDLLELSVSSGGYVDAGSIQNIRVYSQSLLAGGFTNQTSIEVYDSKLEGSGATFNAPILLDRSNFTLFDSAINDATNLINSRGFVNAGTSGDLSQISCHGMSVIDIEGTDITDELMETACMSSDSISEFVLAQPDL
;
A
#
# COMPACT_ATOMS: atom_id res chain seq x y z
N MET A 1 -7.77 -43.31 -23.81
CA MET A 1 -7.23 -42.57 -24.98
C MET A 1 -8.39 -42.06 -25.83
N LYS A 2 -8.74 -40.79 -25.65
CA LYS A 2 -9.63 -40.03 -26.55
C LYS A 2 -8.97 -38.67 -26.73
N THR A 3 -8.50 -38.42 -27.94
CA THR A 3 -7.78 -37.21 -28.33
C THR A 3 -8.80 -36.11 -28.62
N LEU A 4 -8.75 -35.02 -27.85
CA LEU A 4 -9.55 -33.82 -28.06
C LEU A 4 -8.80 -32.90 -29.04
N TYR A 5 -9.36 -32.64 -30.21
CA TYR A 5 -8.86 -31.62 -31.14
C TYR A 5 -9.35 -30.25 -30.67
N TRP A 6 -8.41 -29.36 -30.33
CA TRP A 6 -8.68 -27.94 -30.17
C TRP A 6 -8.80 -27.30 -31.55
N LEU A 7 -10.00 -26.85 -31.91
CA LEU A 7 -10.22 -25.97 -33.06
C LEU A 7 -9.90 -24.54 -32.61
N TYR A 8 -8.79 -23.99 -33.10
CA TYR A 8 -8.48 -22.57 -33.03
C TYR A 8 -9.49 -21.81 -33.89
N ILE A 9 -10.39 -21.04 -33.27
CA ILE A 9 -11.17 -20.01 -33.96
C ILE A 9 -10.38 -18.71 -33.80
N PRO A 10 -9.77 -18.14 -34.84
CA PRO A 10 -9.17 -16.82 -34.74
C PRO A 10 -10.30 -15.81 -34.54
N SER A 11 -10.27 -15.11 -33.41
CA SER A 11 -11.09 -13.94 -33.13
C SER A 11 -10.81 -12.90 -34.21
N LEU A 12 -11.74 -12.79 -35.16
CA LEU A 12 -11.75 -11.75 -36.17
C LEU A 12 -12.09 -10.43 -35.46
N LEU A 13 -11.06 -9.65 -35.13
CA LEU A 13 -11.18 -8.24 -34.80
C LEU A 13 -11.75 -7.52 -36.02
N ILE A 14 -13.06 -7.32 -36.05
CA ILE A 14 -13.67 -6.37 -36.98
C ILE A 14 -13.37 -4.98 -36.42
N SER A 15 -12.27 -4.39 -36.90
CA SER A 15 -12.05 -2.95 -36.82
C SER A 15 -13.12 -2.28 -37.67
N LEU A 16 -14.20 -1.83 -37.03
CA LEU A 16 -15.03 -0.78 -37.60
C LEU A 16 -14.16 0.48 -37.61
N ASN A 17 -13.45 0.70 -38.73
CA ASN A 17 -12.99 2.02 -39.09
C ASN A 17 -14.25 2.86 -39.27
N VAL A 18 -14.68 3.53 -38.21
CA VAL A 18 -15.47 4.75 -38.37
C VAL A 18 -14.52 5.68 -39.12
N SER A 19 -14.80 5.86 -40.41
CA SER A 19 -14.15 6.88 -41.20
C SER A 19 -14.36 8.19 -40.45
N ALA A 20 -13.32 8.67 -39.78
CA ALA A 20 -13.23 10.09 -39.46
C ALA A 20 -13.38 10.78 -40.81
N GLN A 21 -14.54 11.39 -41.03
CA GLN A 21 -14.78 12.16 -42.24
C GLN A 21 -13.67 13.21 -42.27
N GLN A 22 -12.70 13.05 -43.18
CA GLN A 22 -11.62 14.00 -43.34
C GLN A 22 -12.28 15.36 -43.57
N ARG A 23 -12.24 16.24 -42.57
CA ARG A 23 -12.66 17.63 -42.72
C ARG A 23 -11.68 18.25 -43.72
N GLN A 24 -12.18 18.54 -44.92
CA GLN A 24 -11.38 19.14 -45.98
C GLN A 24 -11.45 20.66 -45.87
N VAL A 25 -10.30 21.31 -45.98
CA VAL A 25 -10.19 22.78 -46.13
C VAL A 25 -11.09 23.21 -47.30
N PRO A 26 -11.92 24.26 -47.16
CA PRO A 26 -12.96 24.60 -48.13
C PRO A 26 -12.48 24.74 -49.59
N TYR A 27 -11.26 25.26 -49.80
CA TYR A 27 -10.68 25.46 -51.13
C TYR A 27 -9.27 24.86 -51.23
N GLN A 28 -8.97 24.19 -52.35
CA GLN A 28 -7.63 23.71 -52.69
C GLN A 28 -7.09 24.50 -53.89
N PHE A 29 -5.84 24.95 -53.81
CA PHE A 29 -5.22 25.77 -54.85
C PHE A 29 -4.27 24.93 -55.70
N GLU A 30 -4.44 25.00 -57.02
CA GLU A 30 -3.53 24.38 -57.99
C GLU A 30 -2.42 25.35 -58.42
N GLU A 31 -1.27 24.80 -58.79
CA GLU A 31 -0.12 25.59 -59.23
C GLU A 31 -0.47 26.44 -60.47
N ASN A 32 -0.11 27.73 -60.44
CA ASN A 32 -0.34 28.71 -61.51
C ASN A 32 -1.81 29.11 -61.77
N GLN A 33 -2.75 28.78 -60.88
CA GLN A 33 -4.11 29.33 -60.87
C GLN A 33 -4.18 30.54 -59.92
N PRO A 34 -4.58 31.74 -60.37
CA PRO A 34 -4.84 32.86 -59.47
C PRO A 34 -6.03 32.54 -58.56
N ALA A 35 -5.81 32.54 -57.24
CA ALA A 35 -6.88 32.36 -56.25
C ALA A 35 -7.66 33.67 -56.06
N TYR A 36 -8.98 33.57 -55.88
CA TYR A 36 -9.78 34.73 -55.51
C TYR A 36 -9.57 35.06 -54.03
N ALA A 37 -9.55 36.35 -53.69
CA ALA A 37 -9.35 36.79 -52.30
C ALA A 37 -10.40 36.22 -51.34
N GLU A 38 -11.63 36.02 -51.82
CA GLU A 38 -12.72 35.42 -51.04
C GLU A 38 -12.48 33.94 -50.69
N GLU A 39 -11.85 33.17 -51.59
CA GLU A 39 -11.53 31.74 -51.37
C GLU A 39 -10.37 31.57 -50.37
N VAL A 40 -9.39 32.46 -50.46
CA VAL A 40 -8.27 32.52 -49.51
C VAL A 40 -8.78 32.91 -48.13
N ASN A 41 -9.64 33.94 -48.03
CA ASN A 41 -10.25 34.35 -46.77
C ASN A 41 -11.11 33.25 -46.15
N ALA A 42 -11.93 32.55 -46.94
CA ALA A 42 -12.74 31.45 -46.43
C ALA A 42 -11.91 30.28 -45.86
N ASN A 43 -10.73 30.00 -46.43
CA ASN A 43 -9.78 29.05 -45.86
C ASN A 43 -9.15 29.57 -44.56
N PHE A 44 -8.83 30.86 -44.47
CA PHE A 44 -8.31 31.47 -43.24
C PHE A 44 -9.36 31.55 -42.13
N ASP A 45 -10.61 31.86 -42.47
CA ASP A 45 -11.73 31.85 -41.53
C ASP A 45 -11.98 30.41 -41.03
N TYR A 46 -11.95 29.42 -41.93
CA TYR A 46 -12.03 28.00 -41.56
C TYR A 46 -10.88 27.56 -40.64
N LEU A 47 -9.64 27.98 -40.94
CA LEU A 47 -8.49 27.69 -40.07
C LEU A 47 -8.58 28.42 -38.73
N THR A 48 -9.12 29.64 -38.71
CA THR A 48 -9.32 30.42 -37.48
C THR A 48 -10.40 29.77 -36.62
N ASP A 49 -11.52 29.35 -37.21
CA ASP A 49 -12.56 28.57 -36.51
C ASP A 49 -12.02 27.23 -36.00
N GLU A 50 -11.22 26.50 -36.77
CA GLU A 50 -10.60 25.25 -36.31
C GLU A 50 -9.56 25.49 -35.20
N ILE A 51 -8.81 26.61 -35.26
CA ILE A 51 -7.90 27.02 -34.18
C ILE A 51 -8.67 27.47 -32.94
N ASP A 52 -9.75 28.24 -33.09
CA ASP A 52 -10.61 28.72 -32.00
C ASP A 52 -11.33 27.55 -31.32
N THR A 53 -11.80 26.58 -32.11
CA THR A 53 -12.37 25.32 -31.61
C THR A 53 -11.31 24.45 -30.93
N ALA A 54 -10.07 24.43 -31.44
CA ALA A 54 -8.95 23.74 -30.80
C ALA A 54 -8.38 24.49 -29.58
N THR A 55 -8.70 25.78 -29.40
CA THR A 55 -8.20 26.63 -28.30
C THR A 55 -9.22 26.86 -27.18
N GLN A 56 -10.45 26.36 -27.29
CA GLN A 56 -11.33 26.19 -26.13
C GLN A 56 -10.84 25.02 -25.27
N ALA A 57 -9.67 25.17 -24.65
CA ALA A 57 -9.08 24.16 -23.79
C ALA A 57 -9.94 23.88 -22.55
N GLU A 58 -10.73 24.86 -22.11
CA GLU A 58 -11.44 24.85 -20.84
C GLU A 58 -12.95 25.07 -21.03
N PHE A 59 -13.74 24.31 -20.28
CA PHE A 59 -15.19 24.47 -20.12
C PHE A 59 -15.51 24.58 -18.63
N THR A 60 -16.15 25.66 -18.21
CA THR A 60 -16.55 25.87 -16.82
C THR A 60 -18.07 26.03 -16.73
N GLN A 61 -18.72 25.30 -15.83
CA GLN A 61 -20.16 25.32 -15.64
C GLN A 61 -20.53 25.21 -14.16
N GLU A 62 -21.43 26.08 -13.69
CA GLU A 62 -22.10 25.91 -12.40
C GLU A 62 -23.29 24.94 -12.55
N VAL A 63 -23.43 24.01 -11.60
CA VAL A 63 -24.40 22.92 -11.64
C VAL A 63 -25.19 22.88 -10.34
N ASP A 64 -26.47 23.24 -10.40
CA ASP A 64 -27.39 23.13 -9.26
C ASP A 64 -28.13 21.79 -9.30
N CYS A 65 -27.63 20.80 -8.54
CA CYS A 65 -28.21 19.46 -8.51
C CYS A 65 -29.48 19.36 -7.64
N ASP A 66 -29.81 20.39 -6.86
CA ASP A 66 -31.10 20.45 -6.17
C ASP A 66 -32.23 20.81 -7.14
N ALA A 67 -31.92 21.63 -8.16
CA ALA A 67 -32.83 21.94 -9.26
C ALA A 67 -32.86 20.84 -10.33
N ASP A 68 -31.70 20.27 -10.67
CA ASP A 68 -31.57 19.21 -11.67
C ASP A 68 -30.51 18.17 -11.25
N PRO A 69 -30.91 17.05 -10.62
CA PRO A 69 -29.97 15.99 -10.21
C PRO A 69 -29.13 15.40 -11.35
N TRP A 70 -29.54 15.56 -12.61
CA TRP A 70 -28.78 15.13 -13.79
C TRP A 70 -27.72 16.16 -14.25
N GLY A 71 -27.63 17.31 -13.58
CA GLY A 71 -26.84 18.45 -14.02
C GLY A 71 -25.37 18.12 -14.27
N LEU A 72 -24.73 17.28 -13.43
CA LEU A 72 -23.34 16.87 -13.65
C LEU A 72 -23.16 16.05 -14.93
N VAL A 73 -24.05 15.09 -15.18
CA VAL A 73 -24.01 14.24 -16.39
C VAL A 73 -24.18 15.10 -17.65
N LYS A 74 -25.13 16.05 -17.62
CA LYS A 74 -25.37 16.99 -18.73
C LYS A 74 -24.16 17.88 -18.98
N ALA A 75 -23.66 18.54 -17.94
CA ALA A 75 -22.51 19.43 -18.05
C ALA A 75 -21.25 18.69 -18.54
N PHE A 76 -21.03 17.45 -18.12
CA PHE A 76 -19.92 16.63 -18.63
C PHE A 76 -20.07 16.26 -20.11
N ASN A 77 -21.29 15.95 -20.57
CA ASN A 77 -21.56 15.69 -21.99
C ASN A 77 -21.34 16.95 -22.85
N GLU A 78 -21.76 18.13 -22.37
CA GLU A 78 -21.52 19.41 -23.03
C GLU A 78 -20.02 19.74 -23.11
N GLY A 79 -19.29 19.50 -22.01
CA GLY A 79 -17.85 19.69 -21.91
C GLY A 79 -16.99 18.66 -22.66
N ALA A 80 -17.57 17.64 -23.29
CA ALA A 80 -16.84 16.50 -23.87
C ALA A 80 -15.81 16.87 -24.96
N GLN A 81 -15.95 18.02 -25.59
CA GLN A 81 -15.05 18.52 -26.64
C GLN A 81 -13.79 19.21 -26.07
N HIS A 82 -13.79 19.53 -24.78
CA HIS A 82 -12.77 20.35 -24.12
C HIS A 82 -11.72 19.47 -23.41
N THR A 83 -10.49 19.95 -23.34
CA THR A 83 -9.42 19.24 -22.62
C THR A 83 -9.51 19.37 -21.11
N GLU A 84 -10.19 20.40 -20.61
CA GLU A 84 -10.39 20.69 -19.20
C GLU A 84 -11.85 21.05 -18.96
N VAL A 85 -12.47 20.39 -17.98
CA VAL A 85 -13.88 20.53 -17.62
C VAL A 85 -13.95 20.84 -16.13
N ASN A 86 -14.50 22.00 -15.79
CA ASN A 86 -14.57 22.56 -14.43
C ASN A 86 -16.04 22.68 -14.00
N LEU A 87 -16.49 21.80 -13.12
CA LEU A 87 -17.89 21.73 -12.68
C LEU A 87 -17.99 22.18 -11.22
N ALA A 88 -18.48 23.39 -11.02
CA ALA A 88 -18.80 23.91 -9.70
C ALA A 88 -20.23 23.49 -9.34
N ALA A 89 -20.43 22.59 -8.38
CA ALA A 89 -21.73 21.98 -8.11
C ALA A 89 -22.31 22.34 -6.73
N THR A 90 -23.62 22.21 -6.58
CA THR A 90 -24.33 22.26 -5.28
C THR A 90 -25.33 21.10 -5.19
N GLY A 91 -25.68 20.70 -3.97
CA GLY A 91 -26.73 19.70 -3.74
C GLY A 91 -26.29 18.25 -3.97
N THR A 92 -27.24 17.40 -4.38
CA THR A 92 -27.02 15.96 -4.62
C THR A 92 -27.18 15.61 -6.10
N CYS A 93 -26.08 15.26 -6.74
CA CYS A 93 -26.02 14.94 -8.16
C CYS A 93 -26.03 13.43 -8.40
N TYR A 94 -26.60 12.99 -9.52
CA TYR A 94 -26.39 11.64 -10.02
C TYR A 94 -25.01 11.50 -10.65
N GLY A 95 -24.33 10.39 -10.33
CA GLY A 95 -23.09 9.98 -10.98
C GLY A 95 -23.34 9.33 -12.35
N ASP A 96 -22.42 8.44 -12.73
CA ASP A 96 -22.27 7.88 -14.08
C ASP A 96 -22.16 9.01 -15.12
N ILE A 97 -21.27 9.97 -14.82
CA ILE A 97 -21.11 11.20 -15.61
C ILE A 97 -20.74 10.94 -17.07
N ARG A 98 -20.19 9.75 -17.35
CA ARG A 98 -19.77 9.29 -18.68
C ARG A 98 -20.91 8.77 -19.54
N LEU A 99 -22.12 8.69 -18.99
CA LEU A 99 -23.31 8.25 -19.69
C LEU A 99 -23.65 9.21 -20.83
N VAL A 100 -23.78 8.67 -22.04
CA VAL A 100 -24.17 9.44 -23.22
C VAL A 100 -25.65 9.78 -23.13
N LEU A 101 -25.97 11.05 -23.33
CA LEU A 101 -27.35 11.53 -23.39
C LEU A 101 -27.79 11.78 -24.84
N ASP A 102 -29.08 11.57 -25.13
CA ASP A 102 -29.71 11.99 -26.38
C ASP A 102 -30.03 13.50 -26.39
N THR A 103 -30.59 13.98 -27.49
CA THR A 103 -30.97 15.39 -27.67
C THR A 103 -32.04 15.87 -26.69
N GLU A 104 -32.80 14.95 -26.12
CA GLU A 104 -33.83 15.18 -25.11
C GLU A 104 -33.28 15.05 -23.67
N GLY A 105 -31.99 14.75 -23.50
CA GLY A 105 -31.31 14.60 -22.21
C GLY A 105 -31.53 13.25 -21.53
N ASN A 106 -32.01 12.24 -22.25
CA ASN A 106 -32.20 10.89 -21.73
C ASN A 106 -30.97 10.01 -21.99
N PRO A 107 -30.66 9.04 -21.12
CA PRO A 107 -29.61 8.06 -21.36
C PRO A 107 -29.80 7.28 -22.67
N VAL A 108 -28.74 7.23 -23.48
CA VAL A 108 -28.67 6.36 -24.66
C VAL A 108 -28.36 4.93 -24.20
N ILE A 109 -29.25 3.99 -24.53
CA ILE A 109 -29.13 2.57 -24.17
C ILE A 109 -29.11 1.73 -25.44
N ASP A 110 -28.00 1.01 -25.66
CA ASP A 110 -27.77 0.14 -26.82
C ASP A 110 -27.85 -1.33 -26.36
N ASP A 111 -28.81 -2.10 -26.89
CA ASP A 111 -29.04 -3.51 -26.53
C ASP A 111 -29.16 -3.77 -25.00
N GLY A 112 -29.76 -2.83 -24.28
CA GLY A 112 -29.93 -2.90 -22.83
C GLY A 112 -28.69 -2.50 -22.02
N ILE A 113 -27.63 -2.01 -22.68
CA ILE A 113 -26.40 -1.56 -22.05
C ILE A 113 -26.31 -0.03 -22.18
N PRO A 114 -26.17 0.72 -21.06
CA PRO A 114 -25.98 2.16 -21.11
C PRO A 114 -24.70 2.52 -21.88
N ARG A 115 -24.83 3.39 -22.88
CA ARG A 115 -23.69 3.83 -23.69
C ARG A 115 -22.88 4.87 -22.91
N ARG A 116 -21.57 4.64 -22.81
CA ARG A 116 -20.63 5.54 -22.11
C ARG A 116 -19.52 6.00 -23.03
N PHE A 117 -18.94 7.16 -22.75
CA PHE A 117 -17.74 7.64 -23.42
C PHE A 117 -16.64 8.01 -22.42
N GLN A 118 -15.40 8.06 -22.90
CA GLN A 118 -14.28 8.58 -22.13
C GLN A 118 -13.37 9.36 -23.06
N VAL A 119 -13.16 10.63 -22.74
CA VAL A 119 -12.32 11.51 -23.55
C VAL A 119 -10.86 11.30 -23.17
N LYS A 120 -10.02 11.01 -24.15
CA LYS A 120 -8.59 10.80 -23.93
C LYS A 120 -7.92 12.12 -23.55
N GLY A 121 -7.15 12.12 -22.46
CA GLY A 121 -6.35 13.28 -22.04
C GLY A 121 -7.16 14.44 -21.45
N GLN A 122 -8.46 14.24 -21.18
CA GLN A 122 -9.30 15.26 -20.57
C GLN A 122 -9.13 15.27 -19.05
N SER A 123 -9.05 16.47 -18.47
CA SER A 123 -9.10 16.70 -17.03
C SER A 123 -10.50 17.15 -16.63
N LEU A 124 -11.02 16.55 -15.56
CA LEU A 124 -12.30 16.90 -14.96
C LEU A 124 -12.09 17.36 -13.52
N ASN A 125 -12.54 18.55 -13.19
CA ASN A 125 -12.57 19.08 -11.83
C ASN A 125 -14.02 19.16 -11.35
N ILE A 126 -14.32 18.59 -10.18
CA ILE A 126 -15.62 18.72 -9.51
C ILE A 126 -15.37 19.28 -8.11
N TYR A 127 -16.00 20.42 -7.82
CA TYR A 127 -15.83 21.15 -6.57
C TYR A 127 -17.13 21.89 -6.21
N PRO A 128 -17.36 22.28 -4.96
CA PRO A 128 -18.57 23.01 -4.59
C PRO A 128 -18.53 24.48 -5.04
N VAL A 129 -19.70 25.04 -5.36
CA VAL A 129 -19.85 26.49 -5.63
C VAL A 129 -19.59 27.32 -4.36
N ASP A 130 -19.91 26.77 -3.19
CA ASP A 130 -19.79 27.43 -1.89
C ASP A 130 -19.00 26.58 -0.87
N ASP A 131 -19.11 26.89 0.42
CA ASP A 131 -18.41 26.15 1.48
C ASP A 131 -19.06 24.80 1.82
N ASN A 132 -20.22 24.48 1.23
CA ASN A 132 -20.89 23.20 1.44
C ASN A 132 -20.25 22.08 0.61
N ARG A 133 -20.50 20.83 1.00
CA ARG A 133 -20.03 19.65 0.26
C ARG A 133 -21.02 19.28 -0.83
N VAL A 134 -20.53 18.74 -1.95
CA VAL A 134 -21.37 18.19 -3.03
C VAL A 134 -21.53 16.69 -2.83
N ALA A 135 -22.76 16.19 -2.92
CA ALA A 135 -23.00 14.74 -2.91
C ALA A 135 -23.11 14.19 -4.33
N ILE A 136 -22.43 13.09 -4.62
CA ILE A 136 -22.58 12.32 -5.86
C ILE A 136 -23.06 10.92 -5.49
N VAL A 137 -24.25 10.57 -5.98
CA VAL A 137 -24.94 9.32 -5.65
C VAL A 137 -25.19 8.47 -6.90
N PRO A 138 -25.48 7.17 -6.74
CA PRO A 138 -25.67 6.28 -7.88
C PRO A 138 -26.77 6.79 -8.82
N ASN A 139 -26.48 6.76 -10.11
CA ASN A 139 -27.44 7.15 -11.13
C ASN A 139 -28.64 6.18 -11.11
N PRO A 140 -29.89 6.66 -11.08
CA PRO A 140 -31.06 5.79 -10.97
C PRO A 140 -31.27 4.88 -12.19
N THR A 141 -30.70 5.22 -13.35
CA THR A 141 -30.79 4.41 -14.57
C THR A 141 -29.78 3.26 -14.56
N THR A 142 -28.56 3.51 -14.09
CA THR A 142 -27.46 2.56 -14.22
C THR A 142 -27.06 1.89 -12.90
N GLY A 143 -27.49 2.46 -11.77
CA GLY A 143 -27.19 1.97 -10.42
C GLY A 143 -25.76 2.23 -9.97
N VAL A 144 -24.97 3.04 -10.70
CA VAL A 144 -23.55 3.30 -10.42
C VAL A 144 -23.24 4.80 -10.34
N THR A 145 -22.15 5.16 -9.66
CA THR A 145 -21.66 6.54 -9.54
C THR A 145 -20.51 6.85 -10.50
N ASP A 146 -19.72 5.85 -10.86
CA ASP A 146 -18.69 5.76 -11.90
C ASP A 146 -17.91 7.05 -12.18
N LEU A 147 -16.98 7.37 -11.26
CA LEU A 147 -15.99 8.43 -11.44
C LEU A 147 -14.66 7.83 -11.89
N THR A 148 -14.46 7.77 -13.20
CA THR A 148 -13.29 7.09 -13.79
C THR A 148 -12.48 8.02 -14.68
N THR A 149 -11.17 8.11 -14.42
CA THR A 149 -10.18 8.71 -15.33
C THR A 149 -9.22 7.67 -15.90
N SER A 150 -8.84 7.85 -17.16
CA SER A 150 -7.95 6.94 -17.87
C SER A 150 -7.28 7.60 -19.08
N PHE A 151 -6.29 6.90 -19.68
CA PHE A 151 -5.65 7.27 -20.94
C PHE A 151 -4.96 8.66 -20.88
N GLY A 152 -4.31 8.95 -19.76
CA GLY A 152 -3.62 10.22 -19.54
C GLY A 152 -4.52 11.41 -19.21
N GLY A 153 -5.82 11.21 -19.01
CA GLY A 153 -6.71 12.23 -18.46
C GLY A 153 -6.55 12.41 -16.95
N GLY A 154 -7.40 13.23 -16.35
CA GLY A 154 -7.44 13.38 -14.90
C GLY A 154 -8.82 13.62 -14.31
N ILE A 155 -8.97 13.31 -13.02
CA ILE A 155 -10.15 13.67 -12.23
C ILE A 155 -9.70 14.28 -10.91
N TYR A 156 -10.23 15.44 -10.58
CA TYR A 156 -9.84 16.25 -9.44
C TYR A 156 -11.08 16.55 -8.63
N LEU A 157 -11.10 16.12 -7.37
CA LEU A 157 -12.27 16.18 -6.50
C LEU A 157 -11.93 16.98 -5.26
N ASP A 158 -12.71 18.03 -5.00
CA ASP A 158 -12.61 18.84 -3.78
C ASP A 158 -13.96 18.84 -3.04
N ARG A 159 -13.95 18.48 -1.74
CA ARG A 159 -15.12 18.54 -0.86
C ARG A 159 -16.35 17.79 -1.39
N VAL A 160 -16.13 16.57 -1.88
CA VAL A 160 -17.19 15.71 -2.45
C VAL A 160 -17.55 14.55 -1.50
N ASP A 161 -18.83 14.23 -1.37
CA ASP A 161 -19.33 13.03 -0.72
C ASP A 161 -19.86 12.04 -1.77
N ILE A 162 -19.27 10.85 -1.86
CA ILE A 162 -19.55 9.86 -2.89
C ILE A 162 -20.22 8.65 -2.24
N SER A 163 -21.36 8.24 -2.80
CA SER A 163 -22.01 6.97 -2.46
C SER A 163 -21.85 5.98 -3.61
N ILE A 164 -21.30 4.79 -3.35
CA ILE A 164 -21.07 3.76 -4.38
C ILE A 164 -22.32 2.90 -4.58
N GLY A 165 -22.63 2.54 -5.82
CA GLY A 165 -23.72 1.61 -6.15
C GLY A 165 -23.56 0.21 -5.52
N ALA A 166 -24.65 -0.55 -5.41
CA ALA A 166 -24.60 -1.88 -4.76
C ALA A 166 -23.71 -2.90 -5.49
N ASP A 167 -23.68 -2.84 -6.84
CA ASP A 167 -22.92 -3.75 -7.71
C ASP A 167 -21.72 -3.05 -8.37
N GLU A 168 -21.31 -1.91 -7.82
CA GLU A 168 -20.22 -1.11 -8.36
C GLU A 168 -18.88 -1.44 -7.69
N THR A 169 -17.81 -1.50 -8.49
CA THR A 169 -16.48 -1.89 -8.01
C THR A 169 -15.67 -0.72 -7.45
N TYR A 170 -15.86 0.51 -7.90
CA TYR A 170 -14.99 1.64 -7.53
C TYR A 170 -15.80 2.91 -7.29
N GLY A 171 -15.45 3.67 -6.26
CA GLY A 171 -15.97 5.03 -6.07
C GLY A 171 -15.25 6.00 -7.00
N VAL A 172 -13.91 5.95 -7.00
CA VAL A 172 -13.06 6.68 -7.93
C VAL A 172 -11.99 5.75 -8.51
N LEU A 173 -11.86 5.71 -9.84
CA LEU A 173 -10.88 4.91 -10.55
C LEU A 173 -9.89 5.77 -11.36
N PHE A 174 -8.60 5.59 -11.09
CA PHE A 174 -7.50 6.12 -11.88
C PHE A 174 -6.80 4.96 -12.61
N SER A 175 -6.75 4.98 -13.94
CA SER A 175 -6.19 3.88 -14.74
C SER A 175 -5.35 4.36 -15.92
N ARG A 176 -4.44 3.54 -16.46
CA ARG A 176 -3.72 3.76 -17.73
C ARG A 176 -3.12 5.17 -17.81
N ASN A 177 -2.24 5.48 -16.87
CA ASN A 177 -1.61 6.79 -16.67
C ASN A 177 -2.59 7.94 -16.38
N GLY A 178 -3.80 7.66 -15.87
CA GLY A 178 -4.71 8.69 -15.35
C GLY A 178 -4.13 9.39 -14.12
N HIS A 179 -4.47 10.65 -13.92
CA HIS A 179 -3.93 11.51 -12.88
C HIS A 179 -5.04 12.19 -12.08
N GLY A 180 -4.72 12.76 -10.92
CA GLY A 180 -5.63 13.69 -10.26
C GLY A 180 -5.49 13.74 -8.76
N ASP A 181 -6.50 14.29 -8.11
CA ASP A 181 -6.57 14.40 -6.66
C ASP A 181 -7.95 14.07 -6.10
N VAL A 182 -7.94 13.66 -4.84
CA VAL A 182 -9.12 13.36 -4.04
C VAL A 182 -8.92 14.05 -2.70
N LEU A 183 -9.43 15.27 -2.60
CA LEU A 183 -9.24 16.19 -1.49
C LEU A 183 -10.56 16.39 -0.75
N ASP A 184 -10.48 16.37 0.59
CA ASP A 184 -11.63 16.60 1.47
C ASP A 184 -12.84 15.73 1.09
N THR A 185 -12.62 14.49 0.68
CA THR A 185 -13.63 13.64 0.05
C THR A 185 -14.00 12.45 0.94
N THR A 186 -15.29 12.13 1.01
CA THR A 186 -15.78 10.92 1.68
C THR A 186 -16.31 9.95 0.64
N VAL A 187 -15.91 8.67 0.72
CA VAL A 187 -16.50 7.61 -0.10
C VAL A 187 -17.16 6.57 0.81
N THR A 188 -18.46 6.36 0.59
CA THR A 188 -19.25 5.38 1.35
C THR A 188 -19.75 4.28 0.42
N GLY A 189 -19.43 3.03 0.75
CA GLY A 189 -19.96 1.87 0.06
C GLY A 189 -21.29 1.36 0.64
N ASN A 190 -21.96 0.53 -0.14
CA ASN A 190 -23.20 -0.15 0.27
C ASN A 190 -22.98 -1.60 0.74
N SER A 191 -21.78 -2.16 0.52
CA SER A 191 -21.41 -3.51 0.95
C SER A 191 -19.90 -3.67 1.10
N LEU A 192 -19.47 -4.71 1.80
CA LEU A 192 -18.06 -5.07 2.01
C LEU A 192 -17.52 -6.05 0.96
N ASP A 193 -18.26 -6.27 -0.13
CA ASP A 193 -18.02 -7.41 -1.02
C ASP A 193 -17.03 -7.10 -2.15
N ILE A 194 -17.26 -6.01 -2.90
CA ILE A 194 -16.47 -5.69 -4.09
C ILE A 194 -16.04 -4.23 -4.20
N ALA A 195 -16.61 -3.32 -3.42
CA ALA A 195 -16.44 -1.88 -3.62
C ALA A 195 -15.11 -1.36 -3.08
N HIS A 196 -14.40 -0.60 -3.89
CA HIS A 196 -13.17 0.09 -3.53
C HIS A 196 -13.44 1.60 -3.43
N GLY A 197 -12.93 2.27 -2.40
CA GLY A 197 -13.07 3.72 -2.27
C GLY A 197 -12.33 4.45 -3.39
N ILE A 198 -11.01 4.28 -3.42
CA ILE A 198 -10.14 4.73 -4.51
C ILE A 198 -9.39 3.53 -5.09
N ALA A 199 -9.40 3.39 -6.41
CA ALA A 199 -8.57 2.43 -7.14
C ALA A 199 -7.59 3.12 -8.08
N VAL A 200 -6.32 2.71 -8.02
CA VAL A 200 -5.23 3.29 -8.81
C VAL A 200 -4.45 2.18 -9.50
N GLN A 201 -4.50 2.12 -10.82
CA GLN A 201 -3.95 0.99 -11.57
C GLN A 201 -3.25 1.38 -12.87
N GLU A 202 -2.42 0.47 -13.39
CA GLU A 202 -1.81 0.59 -14.73
C GLU A 202 -1.04 1.91 -14.91
N GLY A 203 -0.11 2.18 -14.00
CA GLY A 203 0.74 3.38 -14.03
C GLY A 203 0.06 4.71 -13.66
N ALA A 204 -1.22 4.67 -13.25
CA ALA A 204 -1.93 5.87 -12.80
C ALA A 204 -1.38 6.43 -11.48
N GLN A 205 -1.67 7.69 -11.21
CA GLN A 205 -1.25 8.34 -9.97
C GLN A 205 -2.31 9.29 -9.40
N VAL A 206 -2.38 9.38 -8.07
CA VAL A 206 -3.34 10.24 -7.38
C VAL A 206 -2.71 10.91 -6.17
N TYR A 207 -3.17 12.13 -5.87
CA TYR A 207 -2.93 12.82 -4.60
C TYR A 207 -4.17 12.70 -3.72
N VAL A 208 -3.99 12.33 -2.46
CA VAL A 208 -5.09 12.09 -1.52
C VAL A 208 -4.86 12.92 -0.26
N GLY A 209 -5.89 13.62 0.21
CA GLY A 209 -5.83 14.39 1.45
C GLY A 209 -7.19 14.62 2.06
N ASN A 210 -7.28 14.60 3.39
CA ASN A 210 -8.54 14.68 4.14
C ASN A 210 -9.59 13.69 3.62
N PHE A 211 -9.17 12.45 3.39
CA PHE A 211 -9.99 11.44 2.76
C PHE A 211 -10.59 10.48 3.79
N THR A 212 -11.88 10.21 3.67
CA THR A 212 -12.60 9.24 4.50
C THR A 212 -13.18 8.13 3.65
N ALA A 213 -13.02 6.86 4.05
CA ALA A 213 -13.62 5.72 3.36
C ALA A 213 -14.34 4.79 4.33
N ARG A 214 -15.59 4.42 4.04
CA ARG A 214 -16.42 3.59 4.94
C ARG A 214 -17.30 2.58 4.22
N ASN A 215 -17.55 1.43 4.85
CA ASN A 215 -18.45 0.39 4.35
C ASN A 215 -18.05 -0.15 2.97
N LEU A 216 -16.76 -0.42 2.77
CA LEU A 216 -16.17 -0.83 1.50
C LEU A 216 -15.46 -2.18 1.61
N HIS A 217 -15.31 -2.89 0.50
CA HIS A 217 -14.35 -4.00 0.43
C HIS A 217 -12.92 -3.49 0.67
N THR A 218 -12.50 -2.40 0.02
CA THR A 218 -11.17 -1.81 0.24
C THR A 218 -11.25 -0.30 0.28
N GLY A 219 -10.61 0.36 1.26
CA GLY A 219 -10.55 1.81 1.29
C GLY A 219 -9.77 2.38 0.11
N ILE A 220 -8.48 2.04 0.01
CA ILE A 220 -7.63 2.41 -1.13
C ILE A 220 -6.94 1.16 -1.69
N SER A 221 -7.06 0.93 -2.99
CA SER A 221 -6.34 -0.12 -3.69
C SER A 221 -5.41 0.44 -4.76
N SER A 222 -4.18 -0.06 -4.83
CA SER A 222 -3.24 0.31 -5.88
C SER A 222 -2.54 -0.91 -6.48
N ILE A 223 -2.56 -1.03 -7.81
CA ILE A 223 -1.97 -2.18 -8.52
C ILE A 223 -1.17 -1.77 -9.76
N ASN A 224 -0.31 -2.66 -10.26
CA ASN A 224 0.33 -2.56 -11.59
C ASN A 224 0.96 -1.19 -11.88
N GLY A 225 1.85 -0.74 -10.99
CA GLY A 225 2.56 0.53 -11.10
C GLY A 225 1.78 1.75 -10.65
N GLY A 226 0.60 1.58 -10.04
CA GLY A 226 -0.16 2.67 -9.44
C GLY A 226 0.62 3.39 -8.34
N VAL A 227 0.44 4.72 -8.26
CA VAL A 227 1.12 5.58 -7.28
C VAL A 227 0.12 6.40 -6.48
N VAL A 228 0.10 6.23 -5.16
CA VAL A 228 -0.74 7.01 -4.24
C VAL A 228 0.13 7.94 -3.42
N ARG A 229 -0.18 9.24 -3.43
CA ARG A 229 0.52 10.26 -2.62
C ARG A 229 -0.46 10.81 -1.59
N ILE A 230 -0.25 10.45 -0.34
CA ILE A 230 -1.07 10.89 0.80
C ILE A 230 -0.44 12.19 1.33
N LEU A 231 -1.08 13.32 1.01
CA LEU A 231 -0.65 14.67 1.38
C LEU A 231 -1.42 15.25 2.56
N GLY A 232 -2.57 14.67 2.89
CA GLY A 232 -3.38 15.02 4.06
C GLY A 232 -3.91 13.77 4.77
N PRO A 233 -4.51 13.92 5.97
CA PRO A 233 -5.06 12.82 6.75
C PRO A 233 -5.94 11.85 5.95
N VAL A 234 -5.83 10.56 6.25
CA VAL A 234 -6.68 9.49 5.70
C VAL A 234 -7.30 8.68 6.84
N ASP A 235 -8.63 8.57 6.84
CA ASP A 235 -9.39 7.77 7.81
C ASP A 235 -10.23 6.70 7.11
N ILE A 236 -9.85 5.42 7.26
CA ILE A 236 -10.53 4.28 6.63
C ILE A 236 -11.10 3.40 7.73
N GLN A 237 -12.43 3.30 7.78
CA GLN A 237 -13.17 2.65 8.86
C GLN A 237 -14.21 1.68 8.32
N ASN A 238 -14.46 0.58 9.04
CA ASN A 238 -15.48 -0.40 8.67
C ASN A 238 -15.37 -0.87 7.21
N THR A 239 -14.15 -1.24 6.81
CA THR A 239 -13.89 -1.88 5.52
C THR A 239 -13.42 -3.31 5.73
N ARG A 240 -13.46 -4.14 4.68
CA ARG A 240 -12.85 -5.47 4.74
C ARG A 240 -11.33 -5.37 4.73
N PHE A 241 -10.80 -4.55 3.83
CA PHE A 241 -9.38 -4.18 3.73
C PHE A 241 -9.20 -2.67 3.87
N GLY A 242 -8.17 -2.23 4.60
CA GLY A 242 -7.87 -0.80 4.75
C GLY A 242 -7.24 -0.25 3.47
N ILE A 243 -5.93 -0.48 3.32
CA ILE A 243 -5.17 -0.15 2.11
C ILE A 243 -4.48 -1.40 1.57
N ALA A 244 -4.65 -1.66 0.27
CA ALA A 244 -4.08 -2.81 -0.41
C ALA A 244 -3.25 -2.41 -1.65
N GLY A 245 -2.01 -2.90 -1.71
CA GLY A 245 -1.03 -2.64 -2.74
C GLY A 245 -0.49 -3.90 -3.40
N ARG A 246 -0.43 -3.91 -4.74
CA ARG A 246 0.21 -4.99 -5.53
C ARG A 246 1.06 -4.42 -6.65
N SER A 247 2.39 -4.53 -6.54
CA SER A 247 3.32 -3.85 -7.47
C SER A 247 3.04 -2.35 -7.56
N SER A 248 2.94 -1.66 -6.42
CA SER A 248 2.51 -0.25 -6.32
C SER A 248 3.41 0.59 -5.43
N VAL A 249 3.21 1.91 -5.42
CA VAL A 249 3.97 2.84 -4.57
C VAL A 249 3.03 3.73 -3.76
N PHE A 250 3.21 3.75 -2.45
CA PHE A 250 2.55 4.66 -1.51
C PHE A 250 3.57 5.63 -0.93
N ARG A 251 3.24 6.93 -0.95
CA ARG A 251 4.05 7.99 -0.35
C ARG A 251 3.20 8.72 0.66
N GLN A 252 3.53 8.55 1.93
CA GLN A 252 2.79 9.10 3.04
C GLN A 252 3.51 10.32 3.63
N GLN A 253 2.81 11.46 3.64
CA GLN A 253 3.24 12.74 4.20
C GLN A 253 2.25 13.28 5.25
N ALA A 254 1.26 12.48 5.63
CA ALA A 254 0.27 12.79 6.64
C ALA A 254 -0.14 11.53 7.42
N GLU A 255 -0.93 11.71 8.48
CA GLU A 255 -1.45 10.60 9.29
C GLU A 255 -2.39 9.70 8.49
N VAL A 256 -2.28 8.39 8.72
CA VAL A 256 -3.15 7.37 8.13
C VAL A 256 -3.70 6.50 9.26
N ILE A 257 -5.03 6.41 9.33
CA ILE A 257 -5.75 5.60 10.32
C ILE A 257 -6.57 4.55 9.57
N LEU A 258 -6.32 3.28 9.88
CA LEU A 258 -6.95 2.12 9.27
C LEU A 258 -7.62 1.27 10.35
N ALA A 259 -8.90 0.98 10.16
CA ALA A 259 -9.65 0.02 10.96
C ALA A 259 -10.49 -0.86 10.04
N ALA A 260 -9.91 -1.99 9.65
CA ALA A 260 -10.48 -2.97 8.74
C ALA A 260 -10.75 -4.31 9.43
N GLN A 261 -11.68 -5.09 8.88
CA GLN A 261 -12.13 -6.36 9.45
C GLN A 261 -11.16 -7.52 9.15
N ASP A 262 -10.62 -7.60 7.93
CA ASP A 262 -9.74 -8.69 7.50
C ASP A 262 -8.27 -8.28 7.59
N GLU A 263 -7.83 -7.26 6.85
CA GLU A 263 -6.43 -6.78 6.91
C GLU A 263 -6.36 -5.26 6.76
N ASN A 264 -5.61 -4.60 7.64
CA ASN A 264 -5.49 -3.15 7.65
C ASN A 264 -4.62 -2.64 6.51
N LEU A 265 -3.42 -3.21 6.40
CA LEU A 265 -2.45 -2.85 5.39
C LEU A 265 -1.98 -4.13 4.69
N VAL A 266 -2.00 -4.12 3.36
CA VAL A 266 -1.55 -5.25 2.55
C VAL A 266 -0.59 -4.75 1.49
N LEU A 267 0.71 -5.04 1.63
CA LEU A 267 1.73 -4.70 0.64
C LEU A 267 2.27 -5.99 0.02
N THR A 268 2.06 -6.18 -1.28
CA THR A 268 2.51 -7.39 -1.98
C THR A 268 3.15 -7.10 -3.33
N HIS A 269 3.83 -8.10 -3.89
CA HIS A 269 4.42 -8.12 -5.23
C HIS A 269 5.33 -6.91 -5.52
N GLY A 270 6.25 -6.60 -4.61
CA GLY A 270 7.17 -5.47 -4.77
C GLY A 270 6.53 -4.10 -4.51
N THR A 271 5.51 -4.04 -3.64
CA THR A 271 4.91 -2.76 -3.26
C THR A 271 5.82 -2.01 -2.28
N THR A 272 5.94 -0.70 -2.48
CA THR A 272 6.76 0.17 -1.61
C THR A 272 5.87 1.16 -0.86
N TRP A 273 6.01 1.22 0.46
CA TRP A 273 5.42 2.26 1.31
C TRP A 273 6.50 3.14 1.93
N LEU A 274 6.44 4.45 1.68
CA LEU A 274 7.38 5.45 2.19
C LEU A 274 6.65 6.48 3.05
N GLY A 275 6.74 6.36 4.37
CA GLY A 275 6.10 7.23 5.36
C GLY A 275 7.08 8.18 6.03
N TRP A 276 7.33 9.32 5.38
CA TRP A 276 8.37 10.31 5.68
C TRP A 276 8.25 10.99 7.05
N GLY A 277 8.55 10.28 8.14
CA GLY A 277 8.38 10.80 9.49
C GLY A 277 6.95 10.67 10.02
N MET A 278 6.07 9.93 9.33
CA MET A 278 4.63 9.93 9.59
C MET A 278 4.15 8.72 10.38
N THR A 279 3.01 8.89 11.03
CA THR A 279 2.32 7.85 11.81
C THR A 279 1.33 7.08 10.94
N LEU A 280 1.42 5.75 11.00
CA LEU A 280 0.43 4.81 10.49
C LEU A 280 -0.20 4.07 11.68
N THR A 281 -1.52 4.20 11.83
CA THR A 281 -2.31 3.50 12.83
C THR A 281 -3.16 2.43 12.14
N ALA A 282 -2.99 1.17 12.51
CA ALA A 282 -3.63 0.01 11.89
C ALA A 282 -4.25 -0.91 12.96
N ASN A 283 -5.52 -0.65 13.30
CA ASN A 283 -6.21 -1.27 14.43
C ASN A 283 -7.23 -2.34 14.00
N GLY A 284 -7.54 -3.27 14.89
CA GLY A 284 -8.59 -4.28 14.72
C GLY A 284 -8.17 -5.55 14.00
N SER A 285 -7.16 -5.50 13.12
CA SER A 285 -6.67 -6.67 12.38
C SER A 285 -5.19 -6.57 11.98
N GLN A 286 -4.69 -7.57 11.26
CA GLN A 286 -3.29 -7.69 10.86
C GLN A 286 -2.87 -6.73 9.74
N SER A 287 -1.58 -6.41 9.71
CA SER A 287 -0.87 -5.75 8.62
C SER A 287 0.14 -6.72 8.00
N VAL A 288 0.20 -6.75 6.67
CA VAL A 288 0.96 -7.74 5.90
C VAL A 288 1.89 -7.03 4.91
N VAL A 289 3.18 -7.36 4.96
CA VAL A 289 4.22 -6.88 4.04
C VAL A 289 4.92 -8.10 3.44
N ASN A 290 4.56 -8.46 2.21
CA ASN A 290 4.98 -9.71 1.58
C ASN A 290 5.57 -9.51 0.17
N ASP A 291 6.23 -10.56 -0.33
CA ASP A 291 6.65 -10.70 -1.73
C ASP A 291 7.55 -9.56 -2.22
N ARG A 292 8.68 -9.35 -1.53
CA ARG A 292 9.69 -8.31 -1.83
C ARG A 292 9.15 -6.89 -1.69
N SER A 293 8.17 -6.70 -0.82
CA SER A 293 7.64 -5.37 -0.52
C SER A 293 8.49 -4.66 0.53
N VAL A 294 8.33 -3.35 0.63
CA VAL A 294 9.07 -2.52 1.58
C VAL A 294 8.09 -1.65 2.35
N LEU A 295 8.20 -1.65 3.67
CA LEU A 295 7.52 -0.72 4.56
C LEU A 295 8.55 0.18 5.25
N THR A 296 8.41 1.49 5.09
CA THR A 296 9.17 2.46 5.88
C THR A 296 8.22 3.47 6.50
N VAL A 297 8.18 3.58 7.82
CA VAL A 297 7.33 4.53 8.56
C VAL A 297 8.04 4.98 9.84
N ALA A 298 7.72 6.18 10.34
CA ALA A 298 8.26 6.60 11.64
C ALA A 298 7.52 5.93 12.79
N ASN A 299 6.19 5.95 12.78
CA ASN A 299 5.41 5.29 13.82
C ASN A 299 4.45 4.29 13.19
N LEU A 300 4.47 3.05 13.68
CA LEU A 300 3.44 2.05 13.41
C LEU A 300 2.77 1.68 14.73
N TYR A 301 1.48 1.97 14.84
CA TYR A 301 0.65 1.51 15.94
C TYR A 301 -0.32 0.46 15.42
N THR A 302 -0.27 -0.74 15.99
CA THR A 302 -1.25 -1.78 15.73
C THR A 302 -1.59 -2.51 17.03
N ASP A 303 -2.86 -2.72 17.31
CA ASP A 303 -3.30 -3.53 18.46
C ASP A 303 -3.18 -5.04 18.18
N ASN A 304 -2.69 -5.43 17.00
CA ASN A 304 -2.68 -6.80 16.54
C ASN A 304 -1.33 -7.20 15.93
N THR A 305 -1.32 -7.73 14.71
CA THR A 305 -0.18 -8.44 14.14
C THR A 305 0.43 -7.69 12.98
N LEU A 306 1.74 -7.46 12.99
CA LEU A 306 2.52 -7.16 11.80
C LEU A 306 3.19 -8.43 11.28
N ARG A 307 2.92 -8.81 10.03
CA ARG A 307 3.56 -9.94 9.36
C ARG A 307 4.40 -9.46 8.18
N ILE A 308 5.68 -9.82 8.19
CA ILE A 308 6.66 -9.48 7.15
C ILE A 308 7.16 -10.80 6.56
N GLY A 309 6.95 -11.02 5.26
CA GLY A 309 7.32 -12.24 4.56
C GLY A 309 8.16 -11.95 3.33
N SER A 310 9.39 -12.47 3.26
CA SER A 310 10.30 -12.24 2.12
C SER A 310 10.40 -10.76 1.73
N SER A 311 10.43 -9.87 2.72
CA SER A 311 10.23 -8.42 2.58
C SER A 311 10.96 -7.64 3.69
N ASP A 312 11.05 -6.33 3.54
CA ASP A 312 11.77 -5.45 4.47
C ASP A 312 10.82 -4.47 5.15
N ALA A 313 10.97 -4.30 6.47
CA ALA A 313 10.31 -3.26 7.23
C ALA A 313 11.33 -2.45 8.05
N HIS A 314 11.30 -1.13 7.90
CA HIS A 314 12.09 -0.17 8.66
C HIS A 314 11.15 0.77 9.40
N ILE A 315 11.13 0.71 10.72
CA ILE A 315 10.14 1.42 11.54
C ILE A 315 10.86 2.14 12.68
N ASP A 316 10.69 3.45 12.85
CA ASP A 316 11.37 4.12 13.98
C ASP A 316 10.75 3.67 15.31
N ASN A 317 9.42 3.73 15.45
CA ASN A 317 8.69 3.34 16.65
C ASN A 317 7.56 2.38 16.30
N ILE A 318 7.52 1.20 16.91
CA ILE A 318 6.41 0.25 16.76
C ILE A 318 5.79 -0.11 18.10
N GLU A 319 4.46 -0.06 18.15
CA GLU A 319 3.65 -0.73 19.16
C GLU A 319 2.80 -1.78 18.46
N ALA A 320 2.98 -3.04 18.83
CA ALA A 320 2.26 -4.16 18.26
C ALA A 320 1.96 -5.23 19.31
N ALA A 321 0.88 -6.00 19.13
CA ALA A 321 0.73 -7.21 19.93
C ALA A 321 1.73 -8.26 19.48
N ARG A 322 1.80 -8.52 18.17
CA ARG A 322 2.66 -9.55 17.59
C ARG A 322 3.39 -9.05 16.35
N VAL A 323 4.64 -9.50 16.17
CA VAL A 323 5.42 -9.25 14.97
C VAL A 323 6.04 -10.56 14.49
N TYR A 324 5.84 -10.88 13.21
CA TYR A 324 6.42 -12.04 12.55
C TYR A 324 7.29 -11.58 11.38
N ALA A 325 8.59 -11.85 11.42
CA ALA A 325 9.50 -11.70 10.28
C ALA A 325 9.89 -13.10 9.78
N VAL A 326 9.41 -13.49 8.60
CA VAL A 326 9.51 -14.86 8.09
C VAL A 326 10.04 -14.92 6.66
N ASN A 327 10.67 -16.03 6.30
CA ASN A 327 11.10 -16.36 4.93
C ASN A 327 12.05 -15.33 4.31
N ASN A 328 13.22 -15.10 4.90
CA ASN A 328 14.18 -14.07 4.46
C ASN A 328 13.58 -12.66 4.56
N ALA A 329 12.84 -12.38 5.63
CA ALA A 329 12.39 -11.04 5.94
C ALA A 329 13.43 -10.29 6.76
N PHE A 330 13.37 -8.96 6.70
CA PHE A 330 14.14 -8.07 7.58
C PHE A 330 13.22 -7.13 8.34
N LEU A 331 13.49 -6.98 9.63
CA LEU A 331 12.86 -6.01 10.52
C LEU A 331 13.94 -5.12 11.14
N GLY A 332 13.97 -3.84 10.81
CA GLY A 332 14.80 -2.84 11.47
C GLY A 332 13.94 -1.87 12.26
N VAL A 333 14.19 -1.75 13.57
CA VAL A 333 13.40 -0.90 14.47
C VAL A 333 14.28 -0.12 15.43
N GLN A 334 13.97 1.17 15.67
CA GLN A 334 14.66 1.94 16.72
C GLN A 334 14.03 1.64 18.09
N ASN A 335 12.74 1.91 18.27
CA ASN A 335 12.01 1.66 19.51
C ASN A 335 10.87 0.67 19.29
N ILE A 336 10.86 -0.41 20.07
CA ILE A 336 9.86 -1.46 19.95
C ILE A 336 9.11 -1.70 21.27
N THR A 337 7.78 -1.82 21.17
CA THR A 337 6.92 -2.30 22.26
C THR A 337 6.05 -3.43 21.74
N ILE A 338 6.38 -4.68 22.11
CA ILE A 338 5.61 -5.87 21.74
C ILE A 338 4.97 -6.48 22.98
N SER A 339 3.64 -6.47 23.01
CA SER A 339 2.88 -6.94 24.16
C SER A 339 2.65 -8.44 24.20
N ASP A 340 3.00 -9.19 23.16
CA ASP A 340 2.91 -10.65 23.14
C ASP A 340 4.16 -11.29 22.52
N LEU A 341 4.31 -11.32 21.19
CA LEU A 341 5.35 -12.14 20.54
C LEU A 341 6.09 -11.40 19.43
N LEU A 342 7.42 -11.38 19.51
CA LEU A 342 8.32 -11.15 18.37
C LEU A 342 8.87 -12.50 17.90
N GLU A 343 8.64 -12.82 16.63
CA GLU A 343 9.10 -14.05 16.02
C GLU A 343 9.88 -13.79 14.75
N LEU A 344 11.10 -14.35 14.67
CA LEU A 344 11.94 -14.33 13.47
C LEU A 344 12.23 -15.74 13.00
N SER A 345 11.96 -16.01 11.72
CA SER A 345 12.13 -17.35 11.19
C SER A 345 12.52 -17.49 9.73
N VAL A 346 13.13 -18.64 9.43
CA VAL A 346 13.50 -19.04 8.06
C VAL A 346 14.42 -18.00 7.43
N SER A 347 15.64 -17.94 7.94
CA SER A 347 16.71 -17.02 7.49
C SER A 347 16.33 -15.54 7.56
N SER A 348 15.53 -15.15 8.56
CA SER A 348 15.10 -13.74 8.74
C SER A 348 16.00 -13.00 9.72
N GLY A 349 16.08 -11.68 9.56
CA GLY A 349 16.89 -10.79 10.38
C GLY A 349 16.05 -9.75 11.12
N GLY A 350 16.46 -9.45 12.35
CA GLY A 350 15.85 -8.44 13.20
C GLY A 350 16.93 -7.59 13.86
N TYR A 351 16.80 -6.27 13.74
CA TYR A 351 17.64 -5.31 14.45
C TYR A 351 16.75 -4.35 15.24
N VAL A 352 17.01 -4.24 16.54
CA VAL A 352 16.23 -3.43 17.49
C VAL A 352 17.20 -2.55 18.29
N ASP A 353 17.12 -1.21 18.19
CA ASP A 353 18.00 -0.38 19.03
C ASP A 353 17.63 -0.50 20.51
N ALA A 354 16.35 -0.32 20.85
CA ALA A 354 15.83 -0.42 22.21
C ALA A 354 14.37 -0.86 22.24
N GLY A 355 13.94 -1.55 23.30
CA GLY A 355 12.51 -1.77 23.50
C GLY A 355 12.09 -2.75 24.58
N SER A 356 10.78 -2.93 24.69
CA SER A 356 10.12 -3.85 25.60
C SER A 356 9.44 -4.94 24.79
N ILE A 357 9.83 -6.19 24.97
CA ILE A 357 9.31 -7.33 24.20
C ILE A 357 8.98 -8.45 25.18
N GLN A 358 7.74 -8.93 25.21
CA GLN A 358 7.35 -10.00 26.14
C GLN A 358 7.93 -11.36 25.75
N ASN A 359 7.55 -11.92 24.61
CA ASN A 359 8.06 -13.22 24.17
C ASN A 359 8.92 -13.05 22.92
N ILE A 360 10.06 -13.74 22.90
CA ILE A 360 11.00 -13.73 21.76
C ILE A 360 11.17 -15.16 21.25
N ARG A 361 10.97 -15.35 19.94
CA ARG A 361 11.28 -16.58 19.23
C ARG A 361 12.17 -16.31 18.03
N VAL A 362 13.29 -17.01 17.94
CA VAL A 362 14.22 -16.90 16.81
C VAL A 362 14.57 -18.31 16.34
N TYR A 363 14.17 -18.68 15.13
CA TYR A 363 14.41 -20.04 14.63
C TYR A 363 14.83 -20.15 13.17
N SER A 364 15.40 -21.30 12.82
CA SER A 364 15.77 -21.66 11.44
C SER A 364 16.68 -20.65 10.76
N GLN A 365 17.91 -20.54 11.26
CA GLN A 365 19.00 -19.71 10.73
C GLN A 365 18.70 -18.21 10.75
N SER A 366 17.89 -17.76 11.71
CA SER A 366 17.51 -16.35 11.86
C SER A 366 18.43 -15.63 12.85
N LEU A 367 18.40 -14.31 12.83
CA LEU A 367 19.17 -13.44 13.73
C LEU A 367 18.26 -12.40 14.36
N LEU A 368 18.32 -12.27 15.67
CA LEU A 368 17.86 -11.08 16.39
C LEU A 368 19.07 -10.39 17.02
N ALA A 369 19.25 -9.11 16.75
CA ALA A 369 20.27 -8.27 17.35
C ALA A 369 19.64 -7.02 17.99
N GLY A 370 20.08 -6.61 19.17
CA GLY A 370 19.61 -5.35 19.75
C GLY A 370 19.59 -5.23 21.26
N GLY A 371 19.02 -4.11 21.72
CA GLY A 371 18.68 -3.86 23.12
C GLY A 371 17.20 -4.14 23.37
N PHE A 372 16.88 -5.05 24.29
CA PHE A 372 15.49 -5.33 24.66
C PHE A 372 15.36 -5.66 26.15
N THR A 373 14.17 -5.39 26.69
CA THR A 373 13.81 -5.53 28.11
C THR A 373 12.43 -6.20 28.28
N ASN A 374 12.07 -6.53 29.53
CA ASN A 374 10.74 -7.03 29.94
C ASN A 374 10.28 -8.34 29.28
N GLN A 375 11.20 -9.26 29.03
CA GLN A 375 10.85 -10.56 28.49
C GLN A 375 10.22 -11.45 29.56
N THR A 376 9.35 -12.35 29.13
CA THR A 376 8.76 -13.46 29.87
C THR A 376 9.27 -14.82 29.36
N SER A 377 9.71 -14.87 28.10
CA SER A 377 10.41 -16.02 27.53
C SER A 377 11.28 -15.64 26.35
N ILE A 378 12.41 -16.34 26.19
CA ILE A 378 13.30 -16.21 25.04
C ILE A 378 13.69 -17.59 24.55
N GLU A 379 13.32 -17.90 23.31
CA GLU A 379 13.56 -19.20 22.67
C GLU A 379 14.35 -19.01 21.37
N VAL A 380 15.52 -19.63 21.28
CA VAL A 380 16.42 -19.51 20.13
C VAL A 380 16.83 -20.92 19.67
N TYR A 381 16.48 -21.26 18.43
CA TYR A 381 16.70 -22.59 17.85
C TYR A 381 17.41 -22.51 16.49
N ASP A 382 18.56 -23.18 16.35
CA ASP A 382 19.33 -23.18 15.10
C ASP A 382 19.58 -21.74 14.57
N SER A 383 19.82 -20.79 15.47
CA SER A 383 19.75 -19.35 15.17
C SER A 383 20.74 -18.53 15.98
N LYS A 384 20.68 -17.20 15.84
CA LYS A 384 21.59 -16.26 16.50
C LYS A 384 20.82 -15.23 17.32
N LEU A 385 21.34 -14.94 18.51
CA LEU A 385 20.87 -13.86 19.39
C LEU A 385 22.05 -12.95 19.76
N GLU A 386 21.95 -11.66 19.46
CA GLU A 386 22.96 -10.68 19.82
C GLU A 386 22.34 -9.61 20.72
N GLY A 387 22.73 -9.60 22.00
CA GLY A 387 22.29 -8.60 22.97
C GLY A 387 23.32 -7.48 23.08
N SER A 388 22.89 -6.23 22.93
CA SER A 388 23.71 -5.04 23.19
C SER A 388 22.92 -4.07 24.06
N GLY A 389 23.35 -3.85 25.30
CA GLY A 389 22.57 -3.08 26.27
C GLY A 389 21.23 -3.73 26.67
N ALA A 390 21.06 -5.04 26.41
CA ALA A 390 19.83 -5.76 26.71
C ALA A 390 19.74 -6.16 28.18
N THR A 391 18.53 -6.23 28.73
CA THR A 391 18.28 -6.78 30.07
C THR A 391 17.37 -7.99 29.94
N PHE A 392 17.89 -9.16 30.27
CA PHE A 392 17.23 -10.45 30.18
C PHE A 392 16.61 -10.82 31.52
N ASN A 393 15.31 -10.56 31.66
CA ASN A 393 14.54 -10.79 32.90
C ASN A 393 13.75 -12.10 32.91
N ALA A 394 13.99 -12.98 31.94
CA ALA A 394 13.30 -14.24 31.77
C ALA A 394 14.23 -15.36 31.34
N PRO A 395 13.78 -16.63 31.46
CA PRO A 395 14.56 -17.76 31.02
C PRO A 395 14.92 -17.67 29.54
N ILE A 396 16.20 -17.88 29.24
CA ILE A 396 16.74 -17.96 27.89
C ILE A 396 16.99 -19.44 27.56
N LEU A 397 16.40 -19.92 26.48
CA LEU A 397 16.65 -21.26 25.94
C LEU A 397 17.34 -21.14 24.58
N LEU A 398 18.57 -21.65 24.49
CA LEU A 398 19.37 -21.70 23.28
C LEU A 398 19.63 -23.15 22.91
N ASP A 399 19.16 -23.60 21.74
CA ASP A 399 19.42 -24.95 21.21
C ASP A 399 20.02 -24.88 19.80
N ARG A 400 21.19 -25.51 19.60
CA ARG A 400 22.00 -25.43 18.38
C ARG A 400 22.21 -24.00 17.89
N SER A 401 22.37 -23.06 18.82
CA SER A 401 22.34 -21.62 18.53
C SER A 401 23.63 -20.93 18.93
N ASN A 402 23.82 -19.72 18.41
CA ASN A 402 24.90 -18.83 18.85
C ASN A 402 24.30 -17.65 19.61
N PHE A 403 24.99 -17.20 20.65
CA PHE A 403 24.65 -15.93 21.27
C PHE A 403 25.88 -15.10 21.60
N THR A 404 25.69 -13.78 21.59
CA THR A 404 26.73 -12.80 21.90
C THR A 404 26.12 -11.70 22.74
N LEU A 405 26.70 -11.39 23.90
CA LEU A 405 26.22 -10.33 24.79
C LEU A 405 27.28 -9.26 25.02
N PHE A 406 26.89 -8.00 24.83
CA PHE A 406 27.69 -6.81 25.11
C PHE A 406 26.92 -5.88 26.06
N ASP A 407 27.60 -5.41 27.11
CA ASP A 407 27.07 -4.44 28.08
C ASP A 407 25.62 -4.76 28.54
N SER A 408 25.32 -6.04 28.72
CA SER A 408 23.96 -6.54 28.98
C SER A 408 23.78 -6.98 30.44
N ALA A 409 22.56 -7.34 30.85
CA ALA A 409 22.28 -7.88 32.17
C ALA A 409 21.49 -9.18 32.07
N ILE A 410 22.00 -10.26 32.69
CA ILE A 410 21.33 -11.56 32.81
C ILE A 410 20.79 -11.68 34.24
N ASN A 411 19.46 -11.73 34.39
CA ASN A 411 18.80 -11.76 35.70
C ASN A 411 18.07 -13.09 35.96
N ASP A 412 18.04 -14.01 35.00
CA ASP A 412 17.34 -15.30 35.09
C ASP A 412 18.12 -16.40 34.34
N ALA A 413 17.61 -17.64 34.43
CA ALA A 413 18.26 -18.84 33.92
C ALA A 413 18.56 -18.77 32.40
N THR A 414 19.78 -19.14 32.02
CA THR A 414 20.22 -19.27 30.62
C THR A 414 20.63 -20.71 30.36
N ASN A 415 19.86 -21.43 29.53
CA ASN A 415 20.09 -22.83 29.23
C ASN A 415 20.68 -23.00 27.83
N LEU A 416 21.90 -23.51 27.74
CA LEU A 416 22.65 -23.71 26.50
C LEU A 416 22.66 -25.19 26.12
N ILE A 417 22.00 -25.56 25.02
CA ILE A 417 21.93 -26.93 24.49
C ILE A 417 22.68 -26.98 23.16
N ASN A 418 23.82 -27.68 23.11
CA ASN A 418 24.67 -27.76 21.91
C ASN A 418 24.93 -26.38 21.26
N SER A 419 25.14 -25.36 22.08
CA SER A 419 25.15 -23.95 21.66
C SER A 419 26.49 -23.29 21.98
N ARG A 420 26.79 -22.17 21.32
CA ARG A 420 28.02 -21.40 21.56
C ARG A 420 27.69 -19.98 22.00
N GLY A 421 28.39 -19.49 23.03
CA GLY A 421 28.19 -18.19 23.63
C GLY A 421 29.45 -17.36 23.77
N PHE A 422 29.30 -16.05 23.66
CA PHE A 422 30.29 -15.08 24.10
C PHE A 422 29.64 -14.00 24.98
N VAL A 423 30.28 -13.68 26.10
CA VAL A 423 29.84 -12.66 27.06
C VAL A 423 31.00 -11.69 27.31
N ASN A 424 30.81 -10.42 26.97
CA ASN A 424 31.81 -9.37 27.21
C ASN A 424 31.86 -8.97 28.70
N ALA A 425 33.01 -8.45 29.14
CA ALA A 425 33.28 -8.07 30.54
C ALA A 425 32.35 -6.98 31.09
N GLY A 426 31.70 -6.19 30.24
CA GLY A 426 30.67 -5.20 30.62
C GLY A 426 29.30 -5.82 30.90
N THR A 427 29.10 -7.10 30.62
CA THR A 427 27.85 -7.82 30.92
C THR A 427 27.81 -8.22 32.39
N SER A 428 26.68 -7.98 33.05
CA SER A 428 26.42 -8.32 34.45
C SER A 428 25.45 -9.48 34.58
N GLY A 429 25.56 -10.27 35.65
CA GLY A 429 24.67 -11.39 35.93
C GLY A 429 25.29 -12.39 36.90
N ASP A 430 24.47 -13.26 37.48
CA ASP A 430 24.95 -14.38 38.29
C ASP A 430 25.27 -15.56 37.37
N LEU A 431 26.56 -15.92 37.26
CA LEU A 431 27.01 -17.00 36.39
C LEU A 431 26.41 -18.37 36.75
N SER A 432 25.94 -18.56 37.99
CA SER A 432 25.22 -19.78 38.39
C SER A 432 23.87 -19.96 37.68
N GLN A 433 23.36 -18.90 37.04
CA GLN A 433 22.15 -18.94 36.22
C GLN A 433 22.40 -19.56 34.85
N ILE A 434 23.65 -19.76 34.44
CA ILE A 434 24.00 -20.36 33.16
C ILE A 434 24.14 -21.87 33.34
N SER A 435 23.39 -22.65 32.56
CA SER A 435 23.50 -24.11 32.51
C SER A 435 23.83 -24.58 31.10
N CYS A 436 24.67 -25.61 30.99
CA CYS A 436 25.06 -26.21 29.73
C CYS A 436 24.64 -27.69 29.64
N HIS A 437 24.17 -28.07 28.45
CA HIS A 437 23.80 -29.43 28.10
C HIS A 437 24.34 -29.80 26.72
N GLY A 438 24.83 -31.04 26.58
CA GLY A 438 25.47 -31.48 25.35
C GLY A 438 26.81 -30.76 25.12
N MET A 439 27.19 -30.58 23.85
CA MET A 439 28.43 -29.87 23.51
C MET A 439 28.19 -28.36 23.46
N SER A 440 28.05 -27.74 24.62
CA SER A 440 27.89 -26.29 24.74
C SER A 440 29.19 -25.60 25.14
N VAL A 441 29.40 -24.42 24.57
CA VAL A 441 30.62 -23.62 24.72
C VAL A 441 30.24 -22.23 25.17
N ILE A 442 30.94 -21.69 26.15
CA ILE A 442 30.80 -20.28 26.52
C ILE A 442 32.18 -19.69 26.74
N ASP A 443 32.37 -18.45 26.28
CA ASP A 443 33.55 -17.64 26.55
C ASP A 443 33.09 -16.37 27.27
N ILE A 444 33.69 -16.09 28.42
CA ILE A 444 33.39 -14.91 29.24
C ILE A 444 34.67 -14.08 29.34
N GLU A 445 34.64 -12.86 28.83
CA GLU A 445 35.80 -12.00 28.84
C GLU A 445 36.19 -11.61 30.26
N GLY A 446 37.46 -11.86 30.61
CA GLY A 446 38.01 -11.53 31.93
C GLY A 446 37.77 -12.59 33.00
N THR A 447 37.08 -13.70 32.70
CA THR A 447 36.85 -14.81 33.62
C THR A 447 37.49 -16.09 33.09
N ASP A 448 38.29 -16.76 33.93
CA ASP A 448 38.75 -18.11 33.64
C ASP A 448 37.66 -19.12 34.03
N ILE A 449 36.97 -19.65 33.02
CA ILE A 449 35.81 -20.54 33.18
C ILE A 449 36.19 -21.86 33.87
N THR A 450 37.48 -22.22 33.89
CA THR A 450 37.96 -23.51 34.39
C THR A 450 37.74 -23.71 35.90
N ASP A 451 37.60 -22.64 36.70
CA ASP A 451 37.46 -22.74 38.16
C ASP A 451 36.04 -22.39 38.68
N GLU A 452 35.29 -21.49 38.04
CA GLU A 452 34.00 -20.97 38.56
C GLU A 452 32.74 -21.68 38.00
N LEU A 453 32.85 -22.40 36.87
CA LEU A 453 31.71 -23.01 36.16
C LEU A 453 31.77 -24.54 36.08
N MET A 454 32.65 -25.20 36.84
CA MET A 454 32.72 -26.68 36.84
C MET A 454 31.41 -27.38 37.23
N GLU A 455 30.49 -26.69 37.90
CA GLU A 455 29.16 -27.20 38.24
C GLU A 455 28.13 -27.07 37.11
N THR A 456 28.37 -26.25 36.07
CA THR A 456 27.39 -25.93 35.02
C THR A 456 27.55 -26.75 33.74
N ALA A 457 28.57 -27.62 33.68
CA ALA A 457 28.92 -28.47 32.53
C ALA A 457 29.25 -27.70 31.23
N CYS A 458 29.58 -26.41 31.33
CA CYS A 458 30.00 -25.60 30.19
C CYS A 458 31.49 -25.82 29.85
N MET A 459 31.83 -25.80 28.56
CA MET A 459 33.23 -25.81 28.10
C MET A 459 33.68 -24.41 27.70
N SER A 460 34.95 -24.08 27.94
CA SER A 460 35.58 -22.91 27.31
C SER A 460 36.01 -23.24 25.88
N SER A 461 36.17 -22.24 25.01
CA SER A 461 36.69 -22.45 23.66
C SER A 461 38.11 -23.01 23.64
N ASP A 462 38.95 -22.61 24.59
CA ASP A 462 40.31 -23.12 24.76
C ASP A 462 40.31 -24.62 25.11
N SER A 463 39.43 -25.06 26.01
CA SER A 463 39.28 -26.48 26.39
C SER A 463 38.83 -27.38 25.24
N ILE A 464 38.12 -26.85 24.25
CA ILE A 464 37.75 -27.63 23.05
C ILE A 464 38.96 -27.89 22.17
N SER A 465 39.84 -26.90 22.02
CA SER A 465 41.06 -27.09 21.25
C SER A 465 41.91 -28.22 21.83
N GLU A 466 41.95 -28.32 23.16
CA GLU A 466 42.62 -29.41 23.88
C GLU A 466 41.88 -30.75 23.76
N PHE A 467 40.54 -30.76 23.85
CA PHE A 467 39.73 -31.98 23.71
C PHE A 467 39.83 -32.57 22.29
N VAL A 468 39.78 -31.73 21.26
CA VAL A 468 39.94 -32.14 19.85
C VAL A 468 41.35 -32.67 19.60
N LEU A 469 42.38 -32.07 20.22
CA LEU A 469 43.75 -32.56 20.14
C LEU A 469 43.99 -33.85 20.94
N ALA A 470 43.19 -34.12 21.97
CA ALA A 470 43.26 -35.32 22.81
C ALA A 470 42.47 -36.53 22.25
N GLN A 471 41.67 -36.34 21.19
CA GLN A 471 40.86 -37.39 20.54
C GLN A 471 41.08 -37.40 19.00
N PRO A 472 42.31 -37.66 18.49
CA PRO A 472 42.60 -37.54 17.05
C PRO A 472 41.97 -38.63 16.15
N ASP A 473 41.33 -39.66 16.71
CA ASP A 473 40.86 -40.86 16.00
C ASP A 473 39.32 -41.08 16.03
N LEU A 474 38.52 -40.01 16.13
CA LEU A 474 37.05 -40.05 15.97
C LEU A 474 36.56 -39.30 14.73
#